data_AF-A0A2R6G1L3-F1
#
_entry.id   AF-A0A2R6G1L3-F1
#
_cell.length_a   1.000
_cell.length_b   1.000
_cell.length_c   1.000
_cell.angle_alpha   90.00
_cell.angle_beta   90.00
_cell.angle_gamma   90.00
#
_symmetry.space_group_name_H-M   'P 1'
#
loop_
_entity.id
_entity.type
_entity.pdbx_description
1 polymer ?
#
loop_
_entity_poly.entity_id
_entity_poly.type
_entity_poly.pdbx_seq_one_letter_code
_entity_poly.pdbx_strand_id
1 'polypeptide(L)'
;REHPVASLDWQDAHENFYAAMHDGLDADLTWITNDGRETTTYDEIYADIFDHAKDGLSSRGLTEDEAAKYLWPLRQRARRRTTPAAWKRHEVRERLDDGDEFAAAVHGMQRAYIERQAETVIGDTSFADWLAD
;
A
#
# COMPACT_ATOMS: atom_id res chain seq x y z
N ARG A 1 16.30 4.82 -14.60
CA ARG A 1 17.18 3.64 -14.84
C ARG A 1 16.29 2.41 -14.77
N GLU A 2 16.68 1.32 -15.41
CA GLU A 2 15.96 0.05 -15.27
C GLU A 2 16.27 -0.57 -13.90
N HIS A 3 15.24 -1.08 -13.22
CA HIS A 3 15.39 -1.72 -11.91
C HIS A 3 15.75 -3.21 -12.08
N PRO A 4 16.75 -3.75 -11.36
CA PRO A 4 17.15 -5.16 -11.47
C PRO A 4 16.02 -6.16 -11.19
N VAL A 5 14.98 -5.78 -10.44
CA VAL A 5 13.81 -6.65 -10.22
C VAL A 5 13.15 -7.13 -11.53
N ALA A 6 13.32 -6.41 -12.65
CA ALA A 6 12.82 -6.86 -13.94
C ALA A 6 13.50 -8.15 -14.45
N SER A 7 14.67 -8.52 -13.90
CA SER A 7 15.35 -9.78 -14.19
C SER A 7 15.14 -10.86 -13.13
N LEU A 8 14.21 -10.67 -12.19
CA LEU A 8 13.79 -11.72 -11.26
C LEU A 8 13.33 -12.96 -12.04
N ASP A 9 13.60 -14.16 -11.53
CA ASP A 9 13.12 -15.38 -12.17
C ASP A 9 11.60 -15.34 -12.33
N TRP A 10 11.10 -15.88 -13.44
CA TRP A 10 9.67 -15.86 -13.73
C TRP A 10 8.86 -16.58 -12.64
N GLN A 11 9.37 -17.68 -12.10
CA GLN A 11 8.70 -18.42 -11.04
C GLN A 11 8.56 -17.55 -9.78
N ASP A 12 9.63 -16.88 -9.36
CA ASP A 12 9.60 -15.98 -8.21
C ASP A 12 8.66 -14.79 -8.45
N ALA A 13 8.69 -14.19 -9.64
CA ALA A 13 7.79 -13.10 -10.01
C ALA A 13 6.31 -13.52 -9.98
N HIS A 14 6.02 -14.74 -10.46
CA HIS A 14 4.68 -15.33 -10.43
C HIS A 14 4.22 -15.63 -9.00
N GLU A 15 5.07 -16.23 -8.18
CA GLU A 15 4.80 -16.51 -6.76
C GLU A 15 4.55 -15.22 -5.97
N ASN A 16 5.41 -14.21 -6.14
CA ASN A 16 5.23 -12.88 -5.57
C ASN A 16 3.88 -12.26 -5.91
N PHE A 17 3.47 -12.34 -7.18
CA PHE A 17 2.20 -11.77 -7.62
C PHE A 17 1.01 -12.39 -6.88
N TYR A 18 0.97 -13.71 -6.76
CA TYR A 18 -0.10 -14.40 -6.06
C TYR A 18 -0.03 -14.24 -4.54
N ALA A 19 1.17 -14.23 -3.95
CA ALA A 19 1.35 -13.92 -2.54
C ALA A 19 0.83 -12.51 -2.21
N ALA A 20 1.22 -11.50 -2.99
CA ALA A 20 0.72 -10.13 -2.84
C ALA A 20 -0.80 -10.01 -3.06
N MET A 21 -1.37 -10.80 -3.96
CA MET A 21 -2.83 -10.84 -4.18
C MET A 21 -3.58 -11.41 -2.97
N HIS A 22 -3.06 -12.47 -2.35
CA HIS A 22 -3.70 -13.13 -1.21
C HIS A 22 -3.48 -12.38 0.10
N ASP A 23 -2.24 -11.99 0.38
CA ASP A 23 -1.79 -11.53 1.69
C ASP A 23 -1.46 -10.02 1.72
N GLY A 24 -1.44 -9.36 0.55
CA GLY A 24 -1.25 -7.92 0.46
C GLY A 24 0.11 -7.47 0.99
N LEU A 25 0.11 -6.55 1.95
CA LEU A 25 1.35 -6.05 2.57
C LEU A 25 2.01 -7.07 3.51
N ASP A 26 1.33 -8.17 3.84
CA ASP A 26 1.88 -9.22 4.69
C ASP A 26 2.43 -10.41 3.89
N ALA A 27 2.49 -10.27 2.56
CA ALA A 27 3.08 -11.27 1.69
C ALA A 27 4.60 -11.40 1.91
N ASP A 28 5.07 -12.64 1.93
CA ASP A 28 6.50 -12.95 1.81
C ASP A 28 6.88 -12.86 0.33
N LEU A 29 7.80 -11.94 -0.01
CA LEU A 29 8.18 -11.63 -1.39
C LEU A 29 9.68 -11.82 -1.59
N THR A 30 10.06 -12.38 -2.73
CA THR A 30 11.46 -12.43 -3.19
C THR A 30 11.75 -11.21 -4.06
N TRP A 31 12.79 -10.44 -3.75
CA TRP A 31 13.07 -9.18 -4.43
C TRP A 31 14.55 -9.03 -4.75
N ILE A 32 14.87 -8.32 -5.84
CA ILE A 32 16.24 -7.89 -6.15
C ILE A 32 16.30 -6.37 -5.95
N THR A 33 17.07 -5.92 -4.97
CA THR A 33 17.27 -4.49 -4.69
C THR A 33 18.07 -3.82 -5.81
N ASN A 34 18.05 -2.49 -5.87
CA ASN A 34 18.70 -1.70 -6.90
C ASN A 34 20.23 -1.87 -6.95
N ASP A 35 20.86 -2.36 -5.87
CA ASP A 35 22.28 -2.75 -5.81
C ASP A 35 22.54 -4.21 -6.25
N GLY A 36 21.51 -4.94 -6.67
CA GLY A 36 21.58 -6.29 -7.22
C GLY A 36 21.55 -7.42 -6.18
N ARG A 37 21.30 -7.13 -4.90
CA ARG A 37 21.15 -8.17 -3.87
C ARG A 37 19.74 -8.72 -3.85
N GLU A 38 19.62 -10.02 -3.61
CA GLU A 38 18.33 -10.64 -3.28
C GLU A 38 17.96 -10.41 -1.82
N THR A 39 16.68 -10.17 -1.55
CA THR A 39 16.13 -9.99 -0.20
C THR A 39 14.67 -10.45 -0.13
N THR A 40 14.26 -10.86 1.06
CA THR A 40 12.85 -11.07 1.43
C THR A 40 12.41 -10.14 2.57
N THR A 41 13.27 -9.19 2.95
CA THR A 41 13.03 -8.32 4.10
C THR A 41 12.09 -7.18 3.72
N TYR A 42 10.91 -7.15 4.32
CA TYR A 42 9.88 -6.13 4.05
C TYR A 42 10.42 -4.70 3.99
N ASP A 43 11.17 -4.28 5.02
CA ASP A 43 11.67 -2.91 5.11
C ASP A 43 12.68 -2.58 4.00
N GLU A 44 13.50 -3.55 3.59
CA GLU A 44 14.45 -3.38 2.48
C GLU A 44 13.72 -3.26 1.14
N ILE A 45 12.72 -4.13 0.89
CA ILE A 45 11.90 -4.12 -0.33
C ILE A 45 11.17 -2.78 -0.47
N TYR A 46 10.51 -2.33 0.60
CA TYR A 46 9.73 -1.10 0.55
C TYR A 46 10.61 0.16 0.52
N ALA A 47 11.78 0.16 1.16
CA ALA A 47 12.74 1.25 1.00
C ALA A 47 13.18 1.37 -0.48
N ASP A 48 13.59 0.25 -1.07
CA ASP A 48 14.09 0.17 -2.43
C ASP A 48 13.03 0.55 -3.49
N ILE A 49 11.80 0.00 -3.40
CA ILE A 49 10.73 0.35 -4.33
C ILE A 49 10.34 1.83 -4.24
N PHE A 50 10.38 2.45 -3.05
CA PHE A 50 10.06 3.87 -2.90
C PHE A 50 11.18 4.78 -3.41
N ASP A 51 12.44 4.38 -3.24
CA ASP A 51 13.57 5.10 -3.82
C ASP A 51 13.52 5.01 -5.35
N HIS A 52 13.23 3.83 -5.90
CA HIS A 52 13.04 3.68 -7.34
C HIS A 52 11.84 4.47 -7.88
N ALA A 53 10.72 4.51 -7.15
CA ALA A 53 9.57 5.32 -7.52
C ALA A 53 9.89 6.83 -7.50
N LYS A 54 10.66 7.30 -6.50
CA LYS A 54 11.13 8.70 -6.44
C LYS A 54 11.99 9.03 -7.66
N ASP A 55 12.97 8.18 -7.98
CA ASP A 55 13.81 8.33 -9.17
C ASP A 55 12.97 8.37 -10.46
N GLY A 56 11.96 7.51 -10.56
CA GLY A 56 11.01 7.49 -11.67
C GLY A 56 10.25 8.80 -11.83
N LEU A 57 9.69 9.34 -10.75
CA LEU A 57 8.97 10.62 -10.75
C LEU A 57 9.89 11.79 -11.12
N SER A 58 11.09 11.85 -10.53
CA SER A 58 12.09 12.88 -10.85
C SER A 58 12.53 12.80 -12.32
N SER A 59 12.68 11.60 -12.88
CA SER A 59 12.99 11.43 -14.32
C SER A 59 11.90 11.96 -15.26
N ARG A 60 10.67 12.13 -14.76
CA ARG A 60 9.54 12.73 -15.48
C ARG A 60 9.38 14.23 -15.21
N GLY A 61 10.32 14.85 -14.52
CA GLY A 61 10.38 16.30 -14.30
C GLY A 61 9.65 16.78 -13.04
N LEU A 62 9.20 15.89 -12.16
CA LEU A 62 8.65 16.29 -10.87
C LEU A 62 9.77 16.72 -9.92
N THR A 63 9.51 17.80 -9.20
CA THR A 63 10.35 18.27 -8.09
C THR A 63 10.38 17.26 -6.95
N GLU A 64 11.37 17.41 -6.06
CA GLU A 64 11.46 16.57 -4.86
C GLU A 64 10.21 16.67 -3.98
N ASP A 65 9.65 17.88 -3.84
CA ASP A 65 8.44 18.13 -3.05
C ASP A 65 7.21 17.46 -3.67
N GLU A 66 7.05 17.52 -4.99
CA GLU A 66 5.96 16.84 -5.69
C GLU A 66 6.07 15.31 -5.58
N ALA A 67 7.27 14.77 -5.77
CA ALA A 67 7.50 13.34 -5.60
C ALA A 67 7.21 12.90 -4.15
N ALA A 68 7.66 13.70 -3.16
CA ALA A 68 7.36 13.46 -1.76
C ALA A 68 5.86 13.49 -1.48
N LYS A 69 5.11 14.46 -2.05
CA LYS A 69 3.65 14.55 -1.91
C LYS A 69 2.95 13.26 -2.38
N TYR A 70 3.32 12.72 -3.55
CA TYR A 70 2.70 11.50 -4.07
C TYR A 70 3.11 10.24 -3.33
N LEU A 71 4.38 10.14 -2.89
CA LEU A 71 4.89 8.95 -2.21
C LEU A 71 4.49 8.90 -0.73
N TRP A 72 4.28 10.04 -0.08
CA TRP A 72 3.93 10.12 1.35
C TRP A 72 2.78 9.18 1.75
N PRO A 73 1.59 9.20 1.11
CA PRO A 73 0.50 8.32 1.52
C PRO A 73 0.82 6.84 1.28
N LEU A 74 1.65 6.51 0.29
CA LEU A 74 2.09 5.14 0.04
C LEU A 74 3.03 4.65 1.16
N ARG A 75 3.98 5.50 1.57
CA ARG A 75 4.93 5.24 2.66
C ARG A 75 4.20 5.02 3.99
N GLN A 76 3.17 5.82 4.27
CA GLN A 76 2.36 5.62 5.48
C GLN A 76 1.62 4.28 5.47
N ARG A 77 1.06 3.87 4.33
CA ARG A 77 0.39 2.56 4.20
C ARG A 77 1.35 1.41 4.44
N ALA A 78 2.54 1.46 3.85
CA ALA A 78 3.58 0.45 4.07
C ALA A 78 4.02 0.42 5.54
N ARG A 79 4.36 1.59 6.11
CA ARG A 79 4.79 1.71 7.51
C ARG A 79 3.74 1.18 8.50
N ARG A 80 2.46 1.44 8.26
CA ARG A 80 1.36 1.01 9.13
C ARG A 80 0.78 -0.36 8.73
N ARG A 81 1.35 -1.01 7.71
CA ARG A 81 0.87 -2.28 7.12
C ARG A 81 -0.64 -2.30 6.88
N THR A 82 -1.23 -1.17 6.51
CA THR A 82 -2.67 -1.02 6.39
C THR A 82 -3.05 -0.51 5.01
N THR A 83 -3.89 -1.29 4.33
CA THR A 83 -4.49 -0.92 3.05
C THR A 83 -5.95 -0.52 3.24
N PRO A 84 -6.56 0.20 2.29
CA PRO A 84 -8.00 0.44 2.30
C PRO A 84 -8.82 -0.86 2.42
N ALA A 85 -8.41 -1.94 1.76
CA ALA A 85 -9.08 -3.23 1.86
C ALA A 85 -8.97 -3.83 3.27
N ALA A 86 -7.80 -3.75 3.90
CA ALA A 86 -7.59 -4.20 5.28
C ALA A 86 -8.44 -3.39 6.27
N TRP A 87 -8.47 -2.06 6.12
CA TRP A 87 -9.32 -1.17 6.92
C TRP A 87 -10.80 -1.54 6.80
N LYS A 88 -11.31 -1.75 5.58
CA LYS A 88 -12.70 -2.16 5.36
C LYS A 88 -13.02 -3.50 6.04
N ARG A 89 -12.11 -4.47 5.95
CA ARG A 89 -12.28 -5.77 6.61
C ARG A 89 -12.30 -5.63 8.13
N HIS A 90 -11.47 -4.74 8.69
CA HIS A 90 -11.46 -4.46 10.13
C HIS A 90 -12.78 -3.82 10.58
N GLU A 91 -13.25 -2.76 9.91
CA GLU A 91 -14.53 -2.11 10.20
C GLU A 91 -15.73 -3.07 10.17
N VAL A 92 -15.76 -4.00 9.20
CA VAL A 92 -16.82 -5.03 9.16
C VAL A 92 -16.72 -5.96 10.37
N ARG A 93 -15.50 -6.36 10.79
CA ARG A 93 -15.33 -7.21 11.98
C ARG A 93 -15.77 -6.50 13.25
N GLU A 94 -15.33 -5.26 13.48
CA GLU A 94 -15.71 -4.50 14.66
C GLU A 94 -17.24 -4.39 14.79
N ARG A 95 -17.93 -4.08 13.68
CA ARG A 95 -19.41 -4.01 13.66
C ARG A 95 -20.09 -5.35 13.96
N LEU A 96 -19.54 -6.45 13.43
CA LEU A 96 -20.04 -7.79 13.74
C LEU A 96 -19.83 -8.13 15.22
N ASP A 97 -18.68 -7.76 15.79
CA ASP A 97 -18.35 -7.96 17.20
C ASP A 97 -19.25 -7.10 18.12
N ASP A 98 -19.68 -5.93 17.64
CA ASP A 98 -20.69 -5.07 18.27
C ASP A 98 -22.14 -5.56 18.10
N GLY A 99 -22.35 -6.63 17.30
CA GLY A 99 -23.63 -7.32 17.16
C GLY A 99 -24.46 -6.94 15.93
N ASP A 100 -23.92 -6.18 14.97
CA ASP A 100 -24.59 -5.94 13.70
C ASP A 100 -24.78 -7.25 12.90
N GLU A 101 -25.88 -7.35 12.14
CA GLU A 101 -25.98 -8.37 11.11
C GLU A 101 -24.98 -8.09 9.96
N PHE A 102 -24.50 -9.14 9.29
CA PHE A 102 -23.47 -9.00 8.24
C PHE A 102 -23.79 -7.95 7.17
N ALA A 103 -25.03 -7.91 6.66
CA ALA A 103 -25.42 -6.92 5.66
C ALA A 103 -25.34 -5.49 6.22
N ALA A 104 -25.79 -5.27 7.46
CA ALA A 104 -25.72 -3.99 8.14
C ALA A 104 -24.25 -3.58 8.37
N ALA A 105 -23.39 -4.51 8.79
CA ALA A 105 -21.96 -4.27 8.99
C ALA A 105 -21.26 -3.84 7.69
N VAL A 106 -21.53 -4.53 6.57
CA VAL A 106 -20.98 -4.18 5.24
C VAL A 106 -21.46 -2.80 4.78
N HIS A 107 -22.75 -2.51 4.93
CA HIS A 107 -23.30 -1.20 4.57
C HIS A 107 -22.72 -0.08 5.45
N GLY A 108 -22.63 -0.32 6.76
CA GLY A 108 -22.03 0.61 7.72
C GLY A 108 -20.58 0.93 7.39
N MET A 109 -19.75 -0.10 7.13
CA MET A 109 -18.37 0.07 6.68
C MET A 109 -18.30 0.89 5.38
N GLN A 110 -19.13 0.57 4.38
CA GLN A 110 -19.04 1.25 3.08
C GLN A 110 -19.46 2.72 3.19
N ARG A 111 -20.43 3.04 4.07
CA ARG A 111 -20.79 4.42 4.39
C ARG A 111 -19.63 5.16 5.06
N ALA A 112 -19.04 4.58 6.10
CA ALA A 112 -17.89 5.16 6.79
C ALA A 112 -16.71 5.39 5.82
N TYR A 113 -16.47 4.43 4.91
CA TYR A 113 -15.45 4.58 3.88
C TYR A 113 -15.73 5.77 2.95
N ILE A 114 -16.97 5.89 2.45
CA ILE A 114 -17.35 6.99 1.55
C ILE A 114 -17.27 8.34 2.26
N GLU A 115 -17.74 8.41 3.51
CA GLU A 115 -17.71 9.64 4.33
C GLU A 115 -16.26 10.12 4.48
N ARG A 116 -15.33 9.24 4.90
CA ARG A 116 -13.91 9.57 5.00
C ARG A 116 -13.25 9.84 3.64
N GLN A 117 -13.62 9.10 2.60
CA GLN A 117 -13.05 9.27 1.24
C GLN A 117 -13.49 10.57 0.57
N ALA A 118 -14.73 11.02 0.79
CA ALA A 118 -15.25 12.24 0.18
C ALA A 118 -14.38 13.47 0.53
N GLU A 119 -13.86 13.52 1.75
CA GLU A 119 -12.95 14.57 2.21
C GLU A 119 -11.58 14.51 1.52
N THR A 120 -11.12 13.30 1.15
CA THR A 120 -9.83 13.07 0.47
C THR A 120 -9.87 13.27 -1.05
N VAL A 121 -11.05 13.22 -1.68
CA VAL A 121 -11.19 13.36 -3.16
C VAL A 121 -11.09 14.82 -3.61
N ILE A 122 -11.46 15.76 -2.73
CA ILE A 122 -11.48 17.21 -3.02
C ILE A 122 -10.41 17.97 -2.23
N GLY A 123 -9.73 17.31 -1.28
CA GLY A 123 -8.75 17.93 -0.37
C GLY A 123 -7.30 17.51 -0.59
N ASP A 124 -6.40 18.08 0.21
CA ASP A 124 -4.98 17.68 0.31
C ASP A 124 -4.75 16.48 1.26
N THR A 125 -5.83 15.81 1.68
CA THR A 125 -5.80 14.64 2.58
C THR A 125 -5.87 13.33 1.80
N SER A 126 -5.51 12.24 2.46
CA SER A 126 -5.39 10.91 1.88
C SER A 126 -5.84 9.85 2.90
N PHE A 127 -5.98 8.60 2.43
CA PHE A 127 -6.24 7.45 3.31
C PHE A 127 -5.26 7.35 4.49
N ALA A 128 -4.01 7.78 4.29
CA ALA A 128 -2.99 7.73 5.33
C ALA A 128 -3.32 8.60 6.55
N ASP A 129 -4.09 9.67 6.36
CA ASP A 129 -4.49 10.58 7.43
C ASP A 129 -5.50 9.95 8.37
N TRP A 130 -6.32 8.99 7.89
CA TRP A 130 -7.29 8.27 8.72
C TRP A 130 -6.61 7.32 9.70
N LEU A 131 -5.40 6.89 9.38
CA LEU A 131 -4.64 5.96 10.21
C LEU A 131 -3.91 6.66 11.36
N ALA A 132 -3.94 8.00 11.41
CA ALA A 132 -3.25 8.80 12.42
C ALA A 132 -4.05 8.95 13.74
N ASP A 133 -5.30 8.49 13.74
CA ASP A 133 -6.19 8.43 14.91
C ASP A 133 -6.04 7.10 15.69
#